data_AF-A0A0F2RL53-F1
#
_entry.id   AF-A0A0F2RL53-F1
#
_cell.length_a   1.000
_cell.length_b   1.000
_cell.length_c   1.000
_cell.angle_alpha   90.00
_cell.angle_beta   90.00
_cell.angle_gamma   90.00
#
_symmetry.space_group_name_H-M   'P 1'
#
loop_
_entity.id
_entity.type
_entity.pdbx_description
1 polymer ?
#
loop_
_entity_poly.entity_id
_entity_poly.type
_entity_poly.pdbx_seq_one_letter_code
_entity_poly.pdbx_strand_id
1 'polypeptide(L)'
;MINRVDEQLRQDHRIAETVRHELREGGCRPGGHREARLRKILVGDADLAAFITSVQAGGEPARAEERDRVRQYRLERLKKYRSGGPKHRGDSLPTWAVAELIPLWRDWGRLIRDAQLAGQ
;
A
#
# COMPACT_ATOMS: atom_id res chain seq x y z
N MET A 1 -28.05 11.35 -2.72
CA MET A 1 -26.81 11.49 -1.92
C MET A 1 -26.04 10.20 -2.03
N ILE A 2 -25.00 10.16 -2.86
CA ILE A 2 -24.07 9.02 -2.87
C ILE A 2 -23.22 9.18 -1.60
N ASN A 3 -23.24 8.17 -0.74
CA ASN A 3 -22.60 8.19 0.57
C ASN A 3 -21.10 8.49 0.43
N ARG A 4 -20.63 9.59 1.03
CA ARG A 4 -19.22 10.02 1.07
C ARG A 4 -18.29 8.92 1.58
N VAL A 5 -18.79 8.07 2.49
CA VAL A 5 -18.10 6.90 3.04
C VAL A 5 -17.83 5.83 1.98
N ASP A 6 -18.77 5.62 1.07
CA ASP A 6 -18.68 4.63 0.00
C ASP A 6 -17.69 5.05 -1.09
N GLU A 7 -17.60 6.36 -1.35
CA GLU A 7 -16.61 6.94 -2.26
C GLU A 7 -15.19 6.85 -1.68
N GLN A 8 -15.04 7.13 -0.37
CA GLN A 8 -13.78 6.98 0.34
C GLN A 8 -13.30 5.52 0.35
N LEU A 9 -14.19 4.56 0.66
CA LEU A 9 -13.89 3.12 0.60
C LEU A 9 -13.47 2.68 -0.80
N ARG A 10 -14.15 3.17 -1.85
CA ARG A 10 -13.77 2.90 -3.25
C ARG A 10 -12.43 3.50 -3.62
N GLN A 11 -12.12 4.69 -3.11
CA GLN A 11 -10.83 5.34 -3.30
C GLN A 11 -9.71 4.56 -2.60
N ASP A 12 -9.91 4.17 -1.34
CA ASP A 12 -8.93 3.41 -0.55
C ASP A 12 -8.66 2.03 -1.18
N HIS A 13 -9.71 1.37 -1.68
CA HIS A 13 -9.57 0.12 -2.42
C HIS A 13 -8.69 0.31 -3.68
N ARG A 14 -8.94 1.38 -4.46
CA ARG A 14 -8.15 1.69 -5.67
C ARG A 14 -6.69 2.04 -5.34
N ILE A 15 -6.45 2.76 -4.25
CA ILE A 15 -5.10 3.06 -3.76
C ILE A 15 -4.41 1.75 -3.39
N ALA A 16 -5.06 0.90 -2.61
CA ALA A 16 -4.52 -0.39 -2.20
C ALA A 16 -4.20 -1.30 -3.39
N GLU A 17 -5.05 -1.36 -4.42
CA GLU A 17 -4.72 -2.10 -5.64
C GLU A 17 -3.48 -1.56 -6.31
N THR A 18 -3.35 -0.24 -6.41
CA THR A 18 -2.19 0.40 -7.05
C THR A 18 -0.91 0.12 -6.27
N VAL A 19 -0.92 0.27 -4.94
CA VAL A 19 0.24 -0.02 -4.08
C VAL A 19 0.61 -1.50 -4.09
N ARG A 20 -0.38 -2.41 -4.01
CA ARG A 20 -0.16 -3.87 -4.15
C ARG A 20 0.61 -4.20 -5.42
N HIS A 21 0.24 -3.52 -6.49
CA HIS A 21 0.82 -3.66 -7.81
C HIS A 21 2.27 -3.14 -7.85
N GLU A 22 2.54 -1.97 -7.28
CA GLU A 22 3.91 -1.44 -7.13
C GLU A 22 4.82 -2.35 -6.32
N LEU A 23 4.32 -2.94 -5.24
CA LEU A 23 5.09 -3.89 -4.41
C LEU A 23 5.40 -5.21 -5.13
N ARG A 24 4.52 -5.64 -6.05
CA ARG A 24 4.68 -6.91 -6.79
C ARG A 24 5.55 -6.82 -8.03
N GLU A 25 5.45 -5.73 -8.78
CA GLU A 25 5.97 -5.66 -10.16
C GLU A 25 7.10 -4.66 -10.30
N GLY A 26 7.89 -4.41 -9.25
CA GLY A 26 8.92 -3.37 -9.12
C GLY A 26 9.99 -3.24 -10.24
N GLY A 27 9.59 -3.08 -11.50
CA GLY A 27 10.45 -3.14 -12.67
C GLY A 27 9.70 -3.35 -13.99
N CYS A 28 8.43 -3.80 -13.99
CA CYS A 28 7.61 -3.75 -15.22
C CYS A 28 7.11 -2.33 -15.41
N ARG A 29 7.59 -1.64 -16.47
CA ARG A 29 7.10 -0.30 -16.86
C ARG A 29 5.57 -0.33 -16.78
N PRO A 30 4.96 0.39 -15.82
CA PRO A 30 3.51 0.44 -15.75
C PRO A 30 3.04 1.03 -17.08
N GLY A 31 2.17 0.33 -17.82
CA GLY A 31 1.55 0.91 -19.01
C GLY A 31 0.93 2.27 -18.66
N GLY A 32 0.88 3.21 -19.61
CA GLY A 32 0.64 4.63 -19.33
C GLY A 32 -0.56 4.96 -18.43
N HIS A 33 -1.63 4.16 -18.46
CA HIS A 33 -2.78 4.33 -17.55
C HIS A 33 -2.47 4.08 -16.07
N ARG A 34 -1.58 3.13 -15.77
CA ARG A 34 -1.23 2.77 -14.40
C ARG A 34 -0.20 3.73 -13.81
N GLU A 35 0.76 4.16 -14.62
CA GLU A 35 1.70 5.20 -14.21
C GLU A 35 0.95 6.50 -13.89
N ALA A 36 0.00 6.90 -14.74
CA ALA A 36 -0.85 8.04 -14.48
C ALA A 36 -1.67 7.89 -13.18
N ARG A 37 -2.11 6.68 -12.84
CA ARG A 37 -2.84 6.40 -11.60
C ARG A 37 -1.94 6.51 -10.37
N LEU A 38 -0.74 5.93 -10.41
CA LEU A 38 0.24 6.07 -9.35
C LEU A 38 0.58 7.55 -9.14
N ARG A 39 0.90 8.28 -10.21
CA ARG A 39 1.16 9.73 -10.14
C ARG A 39 0.02 10.51 -9.49
N LYS A 40 -1.24 10.20 -9.84
CA LYS A 40 -2.40 10.85 -9.18
C LYS A 40 -2.46 10.58 -7.68
N ILE A 41 -2.15 9.37 -7.24
CA ILE A 41 -2.06 9.04 -5.80
C ILE A 41 -0.91 9.81 -5.16
N LEU A 42 0.27 9.80 -5.78
CA LEU A 42 1.45 10.49 -5.24
C LEU A 42 1.25 12.01 -5.12
N VAL A 43 0.51 12.62 -6.05
CA VAL A 43 0.17 14.06 -6.00
C VAL A 43 -0.90 14.36 -4.95
N GLY A 44 -1.86 13.46 -4.76
CA GLY A 44 -2.98 13.66 -3.83
C GLY A 44 -2.69 13.26 -2.38
N ASP A 45 -1.63 12.50 -2.13
CA ASP A 45 -1.30 11.93 -0.82
C ASP A 45 0.22 11.95 -0.61
N ALA A 46 0.73 13.11 -0.19
CA ALA A 46 2.16 13.34 -0.06
C ALA A 46 2.84 12.46 1.01
N ASP A 47 2.10 12.08 2.06
CA ASP A 47 2.59 11.18 3.11
C ASP A 47 2.78 9.77 2.52
N LEU A 48 1.74 9.21 1.89
CA LEU A 48 1.86 7.92 1.22
C LEU A 48 2.91 7.94 0.10
N ALA A 49 3.05 9.08 -0.59
CA ALA A 49 4.06 9.26 -1.63
C ALA A 49 5.49 9.13 -1.10
N ALA A 50 5.79 9.80 0.00
CA ALA A 50 7.11 9.74 0.63
C ALA A 50 7.48 8.30 1.03
N PHE A 51 6.53 7.56 1.58
CA PHE A 51 6.72 6.15 1.89
C PHE A 51 7.00 5.31 0.64
N ILE A 52 6.16 5.41 -0.40
CA ILE A 52 6.35 4.65 -1.64
C ILE A 52 7.69 4.97 -2.29
N THR A 53 8.09 6.24 -2.32
CA THR A 53 9.38 6.67 -2.86
C THR A 53 10.55 6.10 -2.05
N SER A 54 10.43 6.02 -0.73
CA SER A 54 11.43 5.37 0.13
C SER A 54 11.57 3.87 -0.19
N VAL A 55 10.46 3.16 -0.34
CA VAL A 55 10.47 1.74 -0.75
C VAL A 55 11.06 1.56 -2.16
N GLN A 56 10.78 2.48 -3.09
CA GLN A 56 11.38 2.46 -4.43
C GLN A 56 12.88 2.69 -4.40
N ALA A 57 13.36 3.64 -3.57
CA ALA A 57 14.78 3.91 -3.39
C ALA A 57 15.53 2.71 -2.79
N GLY A 58 14.89 1.96 -1.89
CA GLY A 58 15.41 0.71 -1.33
C GLY A 58 15.39 -0.50 -2.28
N GLY A 59 14.77 -0.39 -3.46
CA GLY A 59 14.77 -1.42 -4.49
C GLY A 59 14.01 -2.70 -4.09
N GLU A 60 14.40 -3.83 -4.67
CA GLU A 60 13.74 -5.12 -4.44
C GLU A 60 13.77 -5.62 -2.99
N PRO A 61 14.86 -5.43 -2.20
CA PRO A 61 14.87 -5.80 -0.79
C PRO A 61 13.76 -5.12 0.03
N ALA A 62 13.65 -3.79 -0.07
CA ALA A 62 12.61 -3.03 0.64
C ALA A 62 11.20 -3.43 0.20
N ARG A 63 11.00 -3.70 -1.10
CA ARG A 63 9.73 -4.24 -1.59
C ARG A 63 9.43 -5.62 -1.02
N ALA A 64 10.42 -6.51 -0.97
CA ALA A 64 10.24 -7.85 -0.41
C ALA A 64 9.83 -7.78 1.07
N GLU A 65 10.42 -6.88 1.85
CA GLU A 65 10.05 -6.62 3.24
C GLU A 65 8.60 -6.16 3.38
N GLU A 66 8.15 -5.20 2.56
CA GLU A 66 6.74 -4.76 2.60
C GLU A 66 5.78 -5.87 2.16
N ARG A 67 6.15 -6.69 1.17
CA ARG A 67 5.36 -7.87 0.80
C ARG A 67 5.26 -8.85 1.96
N ASP A 68 6.33 -9.08 2.71
CA ASP A 68 6.30 -9.94 3.90
C ASP A 68 5.42 -9.33 4.99
N ARG A 69 5.53 -8.02 5.26
CA ARG A 69 4.69 -7.31 6.24
C ARG A 69 3.20 -7.46 5.93
N VAL A 70 2.80 -7.30 4.66
CA VAL A 70 1.41 -7.53 4.23
C VAL A 70 1.00 -9.00 4.44
N ARG A 71 1.88 -9.96 4.17
CA ARG A 71 1.63 -11.39 4.42
C ARG A 71 1.48 -11.69 5.92
N GLN A 72 2.36 -11.17 6.77
CA GLN A 72 2.29 -11.34 8.21
C GLN A 72 1.00 -10.74 8.76
N TYR A 73 0.68 -9.49 8.39
CA TYR A 73 -0.55 -8.83 8.80
C TYR A 73 -1.79 -9.66 8.45
N ARG A 74 -1.84 -10.18 7.21
CA ARG A 74 -2.89 -11.10 6.78
C ARG A 74 -2.96 -12.33 7.69
N LEU A 75 -1.84 -12.99 7.95
CA LEU A 75 -1.79 -14.21 8.75
C LEU A 75 -2.22 -13.96 10.19
N GLU A 76 -1.75 -12.88 10.82
CA GLU A 76 -2.15 -12.49 12.18
C GLU A 76 -3.63 -12.20 12.27
N ARG A 77 -4.18 -11.47 11.30
CA ARG A 77 -5.61 -11.18 11.26
C ARG A 77 -6.43 -12.45 11.05
N LEU A 78 -6.02 -13.35 10.16
CA LEU A 78 -6.67 -14.66 9.98
C LEU A 78 -6.55 -15.57 11.22
N LYS A 79 -5.44 -15.49 11.97
CA LYS A 79 -5.30 -16.17 13.27
C LYS A 79 -6.28 -15.62 14.31
N LYS A 80 -6.58 -14.31 14.29
CA LYS A 80 -7.63 -13.73 15.13
C LYS A 80 -9.03 -14.22 14.75
N TYR A 81 -9.27 -14.52 13.47
CA TYR A 81 -10.54 -15.08 12.96
C TYR A 81 -10.55 -16.61 12.86
N ARG A 82 -9.80 -17.31 13.71
CA ARG A 82 -9.63 -18.78 13.69
C ARG A 82 -10.85 -19.52 14.26
N SER A 83 -11.99 -19.30 13.61
CA SER A 83 -13.16 -20.17 13.52
C SER A 83 -13.90 -19.82 12.23
N GLY A 84 -13.38 -20.23 11.07
CA GLY A 84 -14.16 -20.25 9.82
C GLY A 84 -13.68 -19.35 8.66
N GLY A 85 -12.55 -18.65 8.77
CA GLY A 85 -12.06 -17.82 7.67
C GLY A 85 -11.69 -18.61 6.40
N PRO A 86 -12.10 -18.19 5.20
CA PRO A 86 -11.88 -18.91 3.95
C PRO A 86 -10.40 -19.19 3.68
N LYS A 87 -10.09 -20.43 3.31
CA LYS A 87 -8.76 -20.89 2.88
C LYS A 87 -8.42 -20.28 1.51
N HIS A 88 -8.09 -18.99 1.46
CA HIS A 88 -7.54 -18.37 0.26
C HIS A 88 -6.15 -18.96 -0.01
N ARG A 89 -6.11 -20.02 -0.82
CA ARG A 89 -4.89 -20.58 -1.40
C ARG A 89 -4.38 -19.60 -2.46
N GLY A 90 -3.37 -18.83 -2.11
CA GLY A 90 -2.72 -17.95 -3.06
C GLY A 90 -1.65 -17.10 -2.38
N ASP A 91 -0.52 -17.01 -3.06
CA ASP A 91 0.61 -16.11 -2.78
C ASP A 91 0.28 -14.63 -3.13
N SER A 92 -1.02 -14.33 -3.22
CA SER A 92 -1.56 -13.02 -3.52
C SER A 92 -1.64 -12.19 -2.24
N LEU A 93 -1.05 -10.99 -2.32
CA LEU A 93 -1.24 -9.93 -1.32
C LEU A 93 -2.70 -9.48 -1.43
N PRO A 94 -3.56 -9.73 -0.42
CA PRO A 94 -4.95 -9.34 -0.53
C PRO A 94 -5.07 -7.83 -0.51
N THR A 95 -5.87 -7.25 -1.40
CA THR A 95 -6.09 -5.81 -1.47
C THR A 95 -6.58 -5.23 -0.14
N TRP A 96 -7.43 -5.97 0.58
CA TRP A 96 -7.91 -5.52 1.88
C TRP A 96 -6.79 -5.40 2.92
N ALA A 97 -5.79 -6.29 2.91
CA ALA A 97 -4.68 -6.23 3.85
C ALA A 97 -3.76 -5.06 3.53
N VAL A 98 -3.58 -4.78 2.24
CA VAL A 98 -2.87 -3.58 1.78
C VAL A 98 -3.62 -2.32 2.19
N ALA A 99 -4.93 -2.25 1.99
CA ALA A 99 -5.76 -1.10 2.34
C ALA A 99 -5.67 -0.76 3.84
N GLU A 100 -5.66 -1.78 4.68
CA GLU A 100 -5.57 -1.65 6.14
C GLU A 100 -4.17 -1.23 6.62
N LEU A 101 -3.13 -1.41 5.80
CA LEU A 101 -1.78 -0.94 6.08
C LEU A 101 -1.50 0.46 5.54
N ILE A 102 -2.35 1.01 4.66
CA ILE A 102 -2.19 2.38 4.13
C ILE A 102 -2.08 3.43 5.24
N PRO A 103 -2.91 3.44 6.31
CA PRO A 103 -2.76 4.42 7.38
C PRO A 103 -1.39 4.36 8.05
N LEU A 104 -0.88 3.16 8.32
CA LEU A 104 0.45 2.97 8.89
C LEU A 104 1.55 3.49 7.96
N TRP A 105 1.43 3.21 6.65
CA TRP A 105 2.38 3.70 5.65
C TRP A 105 2.34 5.22 5.51
N ARG A 106 1.18 5.86 5.65
CA ARG A 106 1.08 7.32 5.70
C ARG A 106 1.81 7.88 6.93
N ASP A 107 1.61 7.28 8.10
CA ASP A 107 2.29 7.73 9.32
C ASP A 107 3.81 7.63 9.18
N TRP A 108 4.33 6.54 8.61
CA TRP A 108 5.76 6.44 8.29
C TRP A 108 6.23 7.41 7.23
N GLY A 109 5.42 7.61 6.18
CA GLY A 109 5.69 8.61 5.15
C GLY A 109 5.81 10.02 5.72
N ARG A 110 4.94 10.38 6.67
CA ARG A 110 5.04 11.65 7.41
C ARG A 110 6.35 11.74 8.19
N LEU A 111 6.72 10.69 8.94
CA LEU A 111 7.99 10.67 9.67
C LEU A 111 9.21 10.83 8.76
N ILE A 112 9.20 10.20 7.58
CA ILE A 112 10.26 10.35 6.56
C ILE A 112 10.34 11.81 6.10
N ARG A 113 9.20 12.45 5.81
CA ARG A 113 9.17 13.86 5.39
C ARG A 113 9.64 14.79 6.49
N ASP A 114 9.18 14.58 7.72
CA ASP A 114 9.58 15.40 8.87
C ASP A 114 11.09 15.31 9.10
N ALA A 115 11.67 14.10 8.99
CA ALA A 115 13.11 13.90 9.07
C ALA A 115 13.89 14.60 7.95
N GLN A 116 13.35 14.61 6.72
CA GLN A 116 13.95 15.32 5.59
C GLN A 116 13.91 16.84 5.77
N LEU A 117 12.83 17.37 6.34
CA LEU A 117 12.67 18.81 6.62
C LEU A 117 13.53 19.26 7.81
N ALA A 118 13.72 18.42 8.82
CA ALA A 118 14.55 18.72 9.98
C ALA A 118 16.06 18.64 9.71
N GLY A 119 16.46 17.98 8.62
CA GLY A 119 17.86 17.89 8.17
C GLY A 119 18.29 19.00 7.21
N GLN A 120 17.42 19.97 6.91
CA GLN A 120 17.69 21.18 6.14
C GLN A 120 17.89 22.39 7.06
#